data_AF-A0A970TAC0-F1
#
_entry.id   AF-A0A970TAC0-F1
#
_cell.length_a   1.000
_cell.length_b   1.000
_cell.length_c   1.000
_cell.angle_alpha   90.00
_cell.angle_beta   90.00
_cell.angle_gamma   90.00
#
_symmetry.space_group_name_H-M   'P 1'
#
loop_
_entity.id
_entity.type
_entity.pdbx_description
1 polymer ?
#
loop_
_entity_poly.entity_id
_entity_poly.type
_entity_poly.pdbx_seq_one_letter_code
_entity_poly.pdbx_strand_id
1 'polypeptide(L)'
;MQSGCSCGGAITMILACSGGSNVGQISNEVARKLTVDNKGVMFCLAGLGGDVEPLIERTKSAGRVLVIDGCPVACAKKTLERHGIEHEWLELTSLGIEKCPSLELDGCEVACAMEAAEKCLEA
;
A
#
# COMPACT_ATOMS: atom_id res chain seq x y z
N MET A 1 25.91 8.16 -19.41
CA MET A 1 24.73 8.37 -20.27
C MET A 1 23.55 8.63 -19.35
N GLN A 2 23.17 9.89 -19.22
CA GLN A 2 21.94 10.30 -18.56
C GLN A 2 20.80 9.96 -19.51
N SER A 3 19.88 9.09 -19.08
CA SER A 3 18.57 8.98 -19.70
C SER A 3 17.59 9.58 -18.71
N GLY A 4 17.18 10.82 -18.98
CA GLY A 4 16.06 11.43 -18.31
C GLY A 4 14.78 10.70 -18.70
N CYS A 5 13.98 10.36 -17.69
CA CYS A 5 12.55 10.24 -17.86
C CYS A 5 11.92 11.44 -17.15
N SER A 6 11.46 12.41 -17.93
CA SER A 6 10.59 13.47 -17.46
C SER A 6 9.19 12.88 -17.24
N CYS A 7 8.91 12.42 -16.02
CA CYS A 7 7.55 12.21 -15.55
C CYS A 7 7.43 12.99 -14.24
N GLY A 8 7.15 14.28 -14.33
CA GLY A 8 6.90 15.15 -13.16
C GLY A 8 5.56 14.85 -12.47
N GLY A 9 5.23 13.56 -12.30
CA GLY A 9 4.11 13.12 -11.48
C GLY A 9 4.55 13.04 -10.02
N ALA A 10 3.63 13.33 -9.10
CA ALA A 10 3.83 13.07 -7.69
C ALA A 10 4.24 11.60 -7.48
N ILE A 11 5.35 11.36 -6.79
CA ILE A 11 5.74 9.99 -6.41
C ILE A 11 4.66 9.45 -5.49
N THR A 12 3.98 8.39 -5.92
CA THR A 12 3.02 7.68 -5.08
C THR A 12 3.74 6.65 -4.23
N MET A 13 3.78 6.88 -2.93
CA MET A 13 4.30 5.94 -1.95
C MET A 13 3.21 4.97 -1.54
N ILE A 14 3.50 3.66 -1.55
CA ILE A 14 2.51 2.62 -1.26
C ILE A 14 2.90 1.92 0.04
N LEU A 15 2.01 1.88 1.02
CA LEU A 15 2.22 1.20 2.29
C LEU A 15 1.13 0.14 2.46
N ALA A 16 1.53 -1.09 2.79
CA ALA A 16 0.61 -2.21 2.92
C ALA A 16 0.66 -2.87 4.30
N CYS A 17 -0.48 -3.41 4.71
CA CYS A 17 -0.59 -4.29 5.87
C CYS A 17 -0.14 -5.71 5.50
N SER A 18 1.16 -5.99 5.67
CA SER A 18 1.77 -7.31 5.38
C SER A 18 1.58 -8.32 6.53
N GLY A 19 0.36 -8.47 7.03
CA GLY A 19 0.03 -9.28 8.22
C GLY A 19 -0.19 -10.78 7.96
N GLY A 20 -0.37 -11.56 9.03
CA GLY A 20 -0.51 -13.02 9.00
C GLY A 20 -1.90 -13.55 8.63
N SER A 21 -2.48 -13.09 7.53
CA SER A 21 -3.76 -13.57 6.97
C SER A 21 -3.77 -13.43 5.46
N ASN A 22 -4.69 -14.09 4.75
CA ASN A 22 -4.76 -14.07 3.28
C ASN A 22 -4.83 -12.64 2.76
N VAL A 23 -5.74 -11.83 3.31
CA VAL A 23 -5.89 -10.42 2.96
C VAL A 23 -4.66 -9.57 3.29
N GLY A 24 -3.88 -9.94 4.30
CA GLY A 24 -2.62 -9.25 4.61
C GLY A 24 -1.53 -9.57 3.58
N GLN A 25 -1.47 -10.84 3.15
CA GLN A 25 -0.57 -11.25 2.08
C GLN A 25 -1.00 -10.70 0.72
N ILE A 26 -2.30 -10.60 0.45
CA ILE A 26 -2.84 -9.95 -0.76
C ILE A 26 -2.49 -8.46 -0.76
N SER A 27 -2.69 -7.74 0.35
CA SER A 27 -2.27 -6.33 0.44
C SER A 27 -0.78 -6.14 0.14
N ASN A 28 0.06 -7.04 0.68
CA ASN A 28 1.50 -7.04 0.42
C ASN A 28 1.83 -7.31 -1.06
N GLU A 29 1.19 -8.32 -1.66
CA GLU A 29 1.41 -8.67 -3.07
C GLU A 29 0.94 -7.57 -4.02
N VAL A 30 -0.18 -6.91 -3.73
CA VAL A 30 -0.66 -5.76 -4.51
C VAL A 30 0.35 -4.61 -4.48
N ALA A 31 0.82 -4.21 -3.29
CA ALA A 31 1.83 -3.16 -3.17
C ALA A 31 3.14 -3.51 -3.90
N ARG A 32 3.57 -4.78 -3.82
CA ARG A 32 4.74 -5.29 -4.54
C ARG A 32 4.53 -5.21 -6.05
N LYS A 33 3.39 -5.69 -6.57
CA LYS A 33 3.05 -5.66 -8.00
C LYS A 33 3.00 -4.23 -8.54
N LEU A 34 2.28 -3.32 -7.88
CA LEU A 34 2.22 -1.90 -8.27
C LEU A 34 3.62 -1.27 -8.38
N THR A 35 4.54 -1.67 -7.50
CA THR A 35 5.93 -1.20 -7.54
C THR A 35 6.70 -1.78 -8.73
N VAL A 36 6.59 -3.09 -8.96
CA VAL A 36 7.22 -3.76 -10.12
C VAL A 36 6.70 -3.20 -11.44
N ASP A 37 5.41 -2.87 -11.49
CA ASP A 37 4.74 -2.29 -12.65
C ASP A 37 4.99 -0.79 -12.82
N ASN A 38 5.86 -0.18 -11.99
CA ASN A 38 6.21 1.24 -11.98
C ASN A 38 5.01 2.19 -11.77
N LYS A 39 3.94 1.73 -11.09
CA LYS A 39 2.75 2.54 -10.75
C LYS A 39 2.88 3.28 -9.42
N GLY A 40 3.90 2.95 -8.62
CA GLY A 40 4.23 3.61 -7.37
C GLY A 40 5.47 2.99 -6.74
N VAL A 41 5.78 3.35 -5.50
CA VAL A 41 6.92 2.80 -4.76
C VAL A 41 6.47 2.28 -3.41
N MET A 42 6.53 0.96 -3.23
CA MET A 42 6.29 0.33 -1.94
C MET A 42 7.30 0.80 -0.90
N PHE A 43 6.82 1.08 0.31
CA PHE A 43 7.62 1.61 1.40
C PHE A 43 7.34 0.91 2.73
N CYS A 44 8.32 0.95 3.63
CA CYS A 44 8.34 0.14 4.84
C CYS A 44 7.39 0.68 5.93
N LEU A 45 6.18 0.12 6.03
CA LEU A 45 5.25 0.40 7.13
C LEU A 45 5.85 0.14 8.51
N ALA A 46 6.66 -0.93 8.65
CA ALA A 46 7.34 -1.25 9.90
C ALA A 46 8.24 -0.11 10.42
N GLY A 47 8.82 0.68 9.51
CA GLY A 47 9.61 1.85 9.88
C GLY A 47 8.79 2.96 10.53
N LEU A 48 7.59 3.21 10.01
CA LEU A 48 6.65 4.17 10.62
C LEU A 48 6.13 3.63 11.95
N GLY A 49 5.79 2.34 12.01
CA GLY A 49 5.33 1.70 13.24
C GLY A 49 6.36 1.72 14.35
N GLY A 50 7.65 1.59 14.00
CA GLY A 50 8.79 1.65 14.91
C GLY A 50 9.39 3.04 15.13
N ASP A 51 8.68 4.11 14.74
CA ASP A 51 9.10 5.50 14.95
C ASP A 51 10.48 5.84 14.39
N VAL A 52 10.82 5.27 13.23
CA VAL A 52 12.09 5.54 12.54
C VAL A 52 11.97 6.87 11.80
N GLU A 53 12.42 7.96 12.43
CA GLU A 53 12.25 9.34 11.98
C GLU A 53 12.56 9.58 10.48
N PRO A 54 13.70 9.09 9.92
CA PRO A 54 13.98 9.30 8.50
C PRO A 54 12.94 8.68 7.55
N LEU A 55 12.26 7.61 7.96
CA LEU A 55 11.22 6.96 7.15
C LEU A 55 9.91 7.75 7.25
N ILE A 56 9.57 8.27 8.44
CA ILE A 56 8.39 9.12 8.66
C ILE A 56 8.49 10.38 7.81
N GLU A 57 9.61 11.09 7.89
CA GLU A 57 9.82 12.34 7.14
C GLU A 57 9.82 12.12 5.63
N ARG A 58 10.36 10.97 5.18
CA ARG A 58 10.30 10.59 3.78
C ARG A 58 8.87 10.30 3.31
N THR A 59 8.04 9.67 4.14
CA THR A 59 6.62 9.43 3.79
C THR A 59 5.82 10.73 3.81
N LYS A 60 6.02 11.64 4.78
CA LYS A 60 5.40 12.97 4.78
C LYS A 60 5.72 13.80 3.55
N SER A 61 6.92 13.63 3.00
CA SER A 61 7.39 14.34 1.81
C SER A 61 6.92 13.69 0.50
N ALA A 62 6.20 12.57 0.56
CA ALA A 62 5.66 11.93 -0.64
C ALA A 62 4.58 12.83 -1.26
N GLY A 63 4.59 12.96 -2.58
CA GLY A 63 3.56 13.75 -3.26
C GLY A 63 2.17 13.11 -3.16
N ARG A 64 2.12 11.79 -2.94
CA ARG A 64 0.90 11.03 -2.70
C ARG A 64 1.22 9.77 -1.90
N VAL A 65 0.27 9.31 -1.07
CA VAL A 65 0.39 8.07 -0.32
C VAL A 65 -0.86 7.21 -0.48
N LEU A 66 -0.67 5.94 -0.88
CA LEU A 66 -1.71 4.92 -0.91
C LEU A 66 -1.45 3.90 0.20
N VAL A 67 -2.45 3.67 1.04
CA VAL A 67 -2.45 2.64 2.07
C VAL A 67 -3.34 1.48 1.64
N ILE A 68 -2.81 0.26 1.72
CA ILE A 68 -3.54 -0.98 1.43
C ILE A 68 -3.63 -1.81 2.70
N ASP A 69 -4.79 -1.84 3.33
CA ASP A 69 -5.08 -2.71 4.47
C ASP A 69 -5.90 -3.92 4.03
N GLY A 70 -5.59 -5.08 4.60
CA GLY A 70 -6.35 -6.30 4.31
C GLY A 70 -7.66 -6.41 5.08
N CYS A 71 -7.85 -5.68 6.17
CA CYS A 71 -9.04 -5.81 7.02
C CYS A 71 -9.39 -4.51 7.76
N PRO A 72 -10.60 -4.40 8.35
CA PRO A 72 -11.07 -3.17 9.01
C PRO A 72 -10.30 -2.78 10.28
N VAL A 73 -9.38 -3.65 10.75
CA VAL A 73 -8.45 -3.28 11.82
C VAL A 73 -7.59 -2.09 11.41
N ALA A 74 -7.32 -1.92 10.12
CA ALA A 74 -6.69 -0.74 9.53
C ALA A 74 -5.31 -0.43 10.13
N CYS A 75 -4.46 -1.46 10.27
CA CYS A 75 -3.16 -1.35 10.93
C CYS A 75 -2.25 -0.33 10.23
N ALA A 76 -2.22 -0.38 8.89
CA ALA A 76 -1.40 0.54 8.11
C ALA A 76 -1.96 1.96 8.20
N LYS A 77 -3.27 2.14 7.93
CA LYS A 77 -3.92 3.45 8.02
C LYS A 77 -3.73 4.12 9.38
N LYS A 78 -4.00 3.41 10.48
CA LYS A 78 -3.81 3.96 11.84
C LYS A 78 -2.36 4.35 12.13
N THR A 79 -1.39 3.64 11.54
CA THR A 79 0.02 3.99 11.68
C THR A 79 0.33 5.32 10.99
N LEU A 80 -0.22 5.58 9.80
CA LEU A 80 -0.05 6.86 9.11
C LEU A 80 -0.80 8.00 9.82
N GLU A 81 -2.03 7.74 10.28
CA GLU A 81 -2.85 8.72 11.02
C GLU A 81 -2.15 9.17 12.31
N ARG A 82 -1.47 8.25 13.02
CA ARG A 82 -0.66 8.57 14.21
C ARG A 82 0.41 9.63 13.92
N HIS A 83 0.94 9.63 12.70
CA HIS A 83 2.01 10.54 12.25
C HIS A 83 1.49 11.75 11.47
N GLY A 84 0.16 11.93 11.38
CA GLY A 84 -0.47 13.02 10.65
C GLY A 84 -0.22 12.98 9.14
N ILE A 85 -0.01 11.78 8.58
CA ILE A 85 0.28 11.61 7.14
C ILE A 85 -1.04 11.43 6.39
N GLU A 86 -1.33 12.34 5.47
CA GLU A 86 -2.47 12.21 4.55
C GLU A 86 -2.26 11.05 3.57
N HIS A 87 -3.33 10.32 3.30
CA HIS A 87 -3.27 9.13 2.46
C HIS A 87 -4.65 8.77 1.92
N GLU A 88 -4.64 8.07 0.80
CA GLU A 88 -5.77 7.26 0.34
C GLU A 88 -5.73 5.89 1.00
N TRP A 89 -6.90 5.29 1.16
CA TRP A 89 -7.05 4.03 1.88
C TRP A 89 -7.90 3.04 1.09
N LEU A 90 -7.29 1.89 0.78
CA LEU A 90 -7.95 0.72 0.24
C LEU A 90 -8.00 -0.36 1.31
N GLU A 91 -9.20 -0.88 1.58
CA GLU A 91 -9.44 -1.96 2.53
C GLU A 91 -10.02 -3.17 1.80
N LEU A 92 -9.32 -4.31 1.81
CA LEU A 92 -9.64 -5.42 0.90
C LEU A 92 -10.91 -6.20 1.25
N THR A 93 -11.31 -6.29 2.52
CA THR A 93 -12.55 -7.01 2.87
C THR A 93 -13.80 -6.26 2.42
N SER A 94 -13.73 -4.94 2.24
CA SER A 94 -14.79 -4.15 1.62
C SER A 94 -15.06 -4.55 0.16
N LEU A 95 -14.12 -5.23 -0.50
CA LEU A 95 -14.27 -5.80 -1.84
C LEU A 95 -14.95 -7.19 -1.84
N GLY A 96 -15.31 -7.71 -0.66
CA GLY A 96 -15.90 -9.05 -0.51
C GLY A 96 -14.87 -10.17 -0.33
N ILE A 97 -13.57 -9.84 -0.18
CA ILE A 97 -12.52 -10.84 0.08
C ILE A 97 -12.60 -11.24 1.56
N GLU A 98 -12.95 -12.49 1.84
CA GLU A 98 -13.09 -12.98 3.21
C GLU A 98 -11.72 -13.21 3.86
N LYS A 99 -11.53 -12.64 5.05
CA LYS A 99 -10.31 -12.86 5.83
C LYS A 99 -10.27 -14.28 6.40
N CYS A 100 -9.19 -15.00 6.14
CA CYS A 100 -8.88 -16.28 6.76
C CYS A 100 -7.41 -16.36 7.21
N PRO A 101 -7.04 -17.36 8.05
CA PRO A 101 -5.66 -17.53 8.52
C PRO A 101 -4.66 -18.05 7.46
N SER A 102 -5.12 -18.40 6.26
CA SER A 102 -4.23 -18.87 5.18
C SER A 102 -3.26 -17.78 4.76
N LEU A 103 -2.07 -18.15 4.29
CA LEU A 103 -1.11 -17.24 3.66
C LEU A 103 -1.04 -17.44 2.14
N GLU A 104 -1.82 -18.38 1.61
CA GLU A 104 -1.90 -18.63 0.18
C GLU A 104 -2.67 -17.51 -0.52
N LEU A 105 -2.25 -17.20 -1.74
CA LEU A 105 -2.82 -16.14 -2.55
C LEU A 105 -3.72 -16.74 -3.62
N ASP A 106 -5.01 -16.42 -3.56
CA ASP A 106 -5.92 -16.69 -4.67
C ASP A 106 -5.70 -15.67 -5.80
N GLY A 107 -5.54 -16.16 -7.03
CA GLY A 107 -5.23 -15.31 -8.17
C GLY A 107 -6.36 -14.34 -8.54
N CYS A 108 -7.63 -14.74 -8.34
CA CYS A 108 -8.78 -13.90 -8.60
C CYS A 108 -8.91 -12.81 -7.54
N GLU A 109 -8.69 -13.14 -6.26
CA GLU A 109 -8.68 -12.16 -5.16
C GLU A 109 -7.56 -11.14 -5.34
N VAL A 110 -6.35 -11.57 -5.74
CA VAL A 110 -5.24 -10.67 -6.05
C VAL A 110 -5.58 -9.77 -7.24
N ALA A 111 -6.17 -10.31 -8.31
CA ALA A 111 -6.56 -9.52 -9.47
C ALA A 111 -7.64 -8.47 -9.13
N CYS A 112 -8.64 -8.86 -8.33
CA CYS A 112 -9.68 -7.95 -7.83
C CYS A 112 -9.08 -6.80 -7.00
N ALA A 113 -8.17 -7.13 -6.08
CA ALA A 113 -7.48 -6.16 -5.24
C ALA A 113 -6.55 -5.23 -6.06
N MET A 114 -5.89 -5.75 -7.10
CA MET A 114 -5.08 -4.96 -8.03
C MET A 114 -5.93 -3.94 -8.79
N GLU A 115 -7.07 -4.36 -9.35
CA GLU A 115 -7.97 -3.45 -10.08
C GLU A 115 -8.48 -2.32 -9.17
N ALA A 116 -8.84 -2.63 -7.92
CA ALA A 116 -9.25 -1.64 -6.95
C ALA A 116 -8.12 -0.66 -6.60
N ALA A 117 -6.88 -1.15 -6.42
CA ALA A 117 -5.75 -0.31 -6.10
C ALA A 117 -5.34 0.60 -7.27
N GLU A 118 -5.44 0.12 -8.51
CA GLU A 118 -5.20 0.93 -9.70
C GLU A 118 -6.22 2.05 -9.85
N LYS A 119 -7.51 1.78 -9.57
CA LYS A 119 -8.55 2.82 -9.54
C LYS A 119 -8.28 3.88 -8.48
N CYS A 120 -7.73 3.51 -7.32
CA CYS A 120 -7.28 4.51 -6.35
C CYS A 120 -6.26 5.43 -7.00
N LEU A 121 -5.23 4.88 -7.67
CA LEU A 121 -4.16 5.66 -8.30
C LEU A 121 -4.61 6.60 -9.45
N GLU A 122 -5.79 6.40 -10.02
CA GLU A 122 -6.34 7.23 -11.10
C GLU A 122 -7.20 8.40 -10.59
N ALA A 123 -7.64 8.36 -9.33
CA ALA A 123 -8.41 9.42 -8.67
C ALA A 123 -7.51 10.57 -8.19
#